data_AF-A0A6G3WWR2-F1
#
_entry.id   AF-A0A6G3WWR2-F1
#
_cell.length_a   1.000
_cell.length_b   1.000
_cell.length_c   1.000
_cell.angle_alpha   90.00
_cell.angle_beta   90.00
_cell.angle_gamma   90.00
#
_symmetry.space_group_name_H-M   'P 1'
#
loop_
_entity.id
_entity.type
_entity.pdbx_description
1 polymer ?
#
loop_
_entity_poly.entity_id
_entity_poly.type
_entity_poly.pdbx_seq_one_letter_code
_entity_poly.pdbx_strand_id
1 'polypeptide(L)'
;YDSGDWFNALHWDCRDGNGFGRGLPPAADNQDKWAYAKPLLAATGTIAPDCAQIDGASAAYRDLLTIRTTEKEFSLSTADQVRSTLSFPLSGTAE
;
A
#
# COMPACT_ATOMS: atom_id res chain seq x y z
N TYR A 1 17.37 -6.75 -0.60
CA TYR A 1 16.78 -7.25 -1.85
C TYR A 1 16.86 -8.78 -1.92
N ASP A 2 17.95 -9.36 -1.44
CA ASP A 2 18.21 -10.81 -1.42
C ASP A 2 17.56 -11.54 -0.22
N SER A 3 16.24 -11.38 -0.06
CA SER A 3 15.46 -12.06 0.99
C SER A 3 14.74 -13.33 0.49
N GLY A 4 15.00 -13.72 -0.76
CA GLY A 4 14.43 -14.88 -1.44
C GLY A 4 12.90 -14.86 -1.57
N ASP A 5 12.38 -15.95 -2.12
CA ASP A 5 10.93 -16.12 -2.35
C ASP A 5 10.14 -16.16 -1.04
N TRP A 6 10.77 -16.56 0.07
CA TRP A 6 10.10 -16.61 1.37
C TRP A 6 9.55 -15.25 1.81
N PHE A 7 10.32 -14.17 1.64
CA PHE A 7 9.90 -12.82 2.05
C PHE A 7 9.32 -11.98 0.89
N ASN A 8 9.42 -12.45 -0.35
CA ASN A 8 8.90 -11.75 -1.55
C ASN A 8 7.76 -12.51 -2.25
N ALA A 9 7.16 -13.50 -1.57
CA ALA A 9 6.11 -14.30 -2.16
C ALA A 9 4.93 -13.43 -2.59
N LEU A 10 4.43 -13.72 -3.80
CA LEU A 10 3.21 -13.13 -4.30
C LEU A 10 2.11 -14.18 -4.27
N HIS A 11 1.11 -13.93 -3.43
CA HIS A 11 -0.03 -14.80 -3.24
C HIS A 11 -1.20 -14.30 -4.10
N TRP A 12 -1.59 -15.11 -5.09
CA TRP A 12 -2.75 -14.80 -5.94
C TRP A 12 -4.07 -15.24 -5.31
N ASP A 13 -4.03 -16.24 -4.43
CA ASP A 13 -5.16 -16.69 -3.63
C ASP A 13 -5.16 -15.95 -2.28
N CYS A 14 -6.19 -15.15 -2.02
CA CYS A 14 -6.29 -14.38 -0.80
C CYS A 14 -6.30 -15.25 0.47
N ARG A 15 -6.67 -16.53 0.35
CA ARG A 15 -6.69 -17.49 1.47
C ARG A 15 -5.29 -17.81 1.99
N ASP A 16 -4.27 -17.61 1.15
CA ASP A 16 -2.86 -17.73 1.55
C ASP A 16 -2.36 -16.47 2.29
N GLY A 17 -3.20 -15.43 2.39
CA GLY A 17 -2.89 -14.15 2.99
C GLY A 17 -2.03 -13.25 2.08
N ASN A 18 -1.50 -12.17 2.64
CA ASN A 18 -0.69 -11.19 1.91
C ASN A 18 0.82 -11.32 2.19
N GLY A 19 1.26 -12.40 2.85
CA GLY A 19 2.65 -12.59 3.28
C GLY A 19 3.03 -11.97 4.63
N PHE A 20 2.10 -11.32 5.34
CA PHE A 20 2.34 -10.82 6.70
C PHE A 20 2.63 -11.96 7.70
N GLY A 21 3.50 -11.70 8.68
CA GLY A 21 3.71 -12.62 9.81
C GLY A 21 4.58 -13.84 9.53
N ARG A 22 5.37 -13.87 8.44
CA ARG A 22 6.22 -15.02 8.06
C ARG A 22 7.58 -15.08 8.79
N GLY A 23 7.62 -14.58 10.02
CA GLY A 23 8.83 -14.48 10.84
C GLY A 23 9.56 -13.14 10.70
N LEU A 24 10.61 -12.97 11.51
CA LEU A 24 11.45 -11.78 11.46
C LEU A 24 12.26 -11.76 10.15
N PRO A 25 12.37 -10.60 9.47
CA PRO A 25 13.15 -10.49 8.23
C PRO A 25 14.66 -10.62 8.50
N PRO A 26 15.49 -10.89 7.46
CA PRO A 26 16.93 -11.10 7.60
C PRO A 26 17.65 -9.99 8.38
N ALA A 27 18.59 -10.39 9.25
CA ALA A 27 19.19 -9.51 10.25
C ALA A 27 19.95 -8.32 9.69
N ALA A 28 20.65 -8.51 8.56
CA ALA A 28 21.60 -7.54 7.99
C ALA A 28 21.06 -6.10 7.94
N ASP A 29 19.78 -5.94 7.56
CA ASP A 29 19.13 -4.63 7.42
C ASP A 29 18.00 -4.37 8.44
N ASN A 30 17.66 -5.37 9.26
CA ASN A 30 16.40 -5.35 10.02
C ASN A 30 16.53 -5.66 11.52
N GLN A 31 17.69 -6.12 12.00
CA GLN A 31 17.82 -6.60 13.38
C GLN A 31 17.49 -5.52 14.42
N ASP A 32 17.88 -4.27 14.16
CA ASP A 32 17.57 -3.09 14.97
C ASP A 32 16.06 -2.85 15.15
N LYS A 33 15.25 -3.38 14.23
CA LYS A 33 13.79 -3.21 14.18
C LYS A 33 13.03 -4.36 14.83
N TRP A 34 13.71 -5.48 15.11
CA TRP A 34 13.06 -6.70 15.59
C TRP A 34 12.35 -6.51 16.93
N ALA A 35 12.85 -5.61 17.80
CA ALA A 35 12.24 -5.36 19.10
C ALA A 35 10.77 -4.92 18.99
N TYR A 36 10.44 -4.06 18.01
CA TYR A 36 9.06 -3.63 17.77
C TYR A 36 8.34 -4.47 16.71
N ALA A 37 9.06 -5.09 15.77
CA ALA A 37 8.43 -5.95 14.74
C ALA A 37 7.91 -7.27 15.32
N LYS A 38 8.65 -7.88 16.25
CA LYS A 38 8.30 -9.19 16.85
C LYS A 38 6.89 -9.23 17.44
N PRO A 39 6.45 -8.29 18.31
CA PRO A 39 5.10 -8.34 18.86
C PRO A 39 4.01 -8.16 17.79
N LEU A 40 4.25 -7.34 16.75
CA LEU A 40 3.30 -7.16 15.65
C LEU A 40 3.18 -8.43 14.81
N LEU A 41 4.30 -9.04 14.44
CA LEU A 41 4.31 -10.27 13.64
C LEU A 41 3.76 -11.48 14.39
N ALA A 42 3.73 -11.46 15.73
CA ALA A 42 3.07 -12.49 16.54
C ALA A 42 1.55 -12.30 16.63
N ALA A 43 1.04 -11.10 16.33
CA ALA A 43 -0.37 -10.76 16.42
C ALA A 43 -1.16 -11.08 15.13
N THR A 44 -0.74 -12.08 14.35
CA THR A 44 -1.35 -12.40 13.05
C THR A 44 -2.84 -12.67 13.13
N GLY A 45 -3.32 -13.31 14.21
CA GLY A 45 -4.75 -13.56 14.41
C GLY A 45 -5.62 -12.30 14.59
N THR A 46 -5.02 -11.13 14.80
CA THR A 46 -5.76 -9.87 15.00
C THR A 46 -5.44 -8.80 13.97
N ILE A 47 -4.24 -8.80 13.38
CA ILE A 47 -3.82 -7.73 12.45
C ILE A 47 -3.43 -8.21 11.04
N ALA A 48 -3.33 -9.53 10.80
CA ALA A 48 -3.06 -10.00 9.45
C ALA A 48 -4.31 -9.78 8.57
N PRO A 49 -4.17 -9.23 7.35
CA PRO A 49 -5.29 -9.08 6.44
C PRO A 49 -5.86 -10.43 6.01
N ASP A 50 -7.18 -10.52 6.00
CA ASP A 50 -7.95 -11.60 5.40
C ASP A 50 -8.38 -11.26 3.96
N CYS A 51 -9.11 -12.18 3.33
CA CYS A 51 -9.63 -11.99 1.97
C CYS A 51 -10.48 -10.72 1.83
N ALA A 52 -11.27 -10.33 2.82
CA ALA A 52 -12.12 -9.15 2.72
C ALA A 52 -11.28 -7.86 2.60
N GLN A 53 -10.19 -7.74 3.36
CA GLN A 53 -9.29 -6.60 3.21
C GLN A 53 -8.46 -6.66 1.91
N ILE A 54 -7.99 -7.84 1.51
CA ILE A 54 -7.20 -8.03 0.27
C ILE A 54 -8.05 -7.69 -0.96
N ASP A 55 -9.26 -8.24 -1.05
CA ASP A 55 -10.17 -7.99 -2.17
C ASP A 55 -10.68 -6.55 -2.18
N GLY A 56 -10.95 -5.99 -0.99
CA GLY A 56 -11.34 -4.60 -0.83
C GLY A 56 -10.27 -3.63 -1.33
N ALA A 57 -8.99 -3.85 -0.97
CA ALA A 57 -7.87 -3.06 -1.46
C ALA A 57 -7.71 -3.18 -2.99
N SER A 58 -7.86 -4.39 -3.53
CA SER A 58 -7.82 -4.64 -4.98
C SER A 58 -8.94 -3.91 -5.71
N ALA A 59 -10.16 -3.90 -5.17
CA ALA A 59 -11.30 -3.18 -5.73
C ALA A 59 -11.07 -1.66 -5.71
N ALA A 60 -10.72 -1.10 -4.56
CA ALA A 60 -10.47 0.33 -4.42
C ALA A 60 -9.35 0.82 -5.36
N TYR A 61 -8.29 0.01 -5.55
CA TYR A 61 -7.22 0.34 -6.48
C TYR A 61 -7.71 0.41 -7.94
N ARG A 62 -8.58 -0.52 -8.35
CA ARG A 62 -9.20 -0.50 -9.69
C ARG A 62 -10.12 0.72 -9.87
N ASP A 63 -10.84 1.13 -8.83
CA ASP A 63 -11.68 2.33 -8.87
C ASP A 63 -10.83 3.59 -9.07
N LEU A 64 -9.72 3.72 -8.34
CA LEU A 64 -8.78 4.83 -8.50
C LEU A 64 -8.17 4.86 -9.91
N LEU A 65 -7.80 3.69 -10.46
CA LEU A 65 -7.31 3.61 -11.84
C LEU A 65 -8.40 3.99 -12.85
N THR A 66 -9.63 3.58 -12.63
CA THR A 66 -10.76 3.96 -13.47
C THR A 66 -10.90 5.47 -13.48
N ILE A 67 -11.02 6.11 -12.30
CA ILE A 67 -11.12 7.58 -12.17
C ILE A 67 -9.95 8.28 -12.87
N ARG A 68 -8.71 7.85 -12.61
CA ARG A 68 -7.51 8.45 -13.20
C ARG A 68 -7.49 8.35 -14.73
N THR A 69 -8.02 7.26 -15.29
CA THR A 69 -7.94 7.00 -16.74
C THR A 69 -9.14 7.55 -17.51
N THR A 70 -10.28 7.79 -16.85
CA THR A 70 -11.49 8.31 -17.48
C THR A 70 -11.61 9.83 -17.41
N GLU A 71 -11.16 10.45 -16.31
CA GLU A 71 -11.20 11.91 -16.15
C GLU A 71 -9.97 12.55 -16.78
N LYS A 72 -10.17 13.41 -17.78
CA LYS A 72 -9.07 14.01 -18.55
C LYS A 72 -8.23 14.94 -17.70
N GLU A 73 -8.84 15.58 -16.71
CA GLU A 73 -8.25 16.50 -15.75
C GLU A 73 -7.17 15.82 -14.89
N PHE A 74 -7.20 14.50 -14.71
CA PHE A 74 -6.11 13.75 -14.05
C PHE A 74 -4.92 13.43 -14.96
N SER A 75 -4.91 13.93 -16.20
CA SER A 75 -3.89 13.61 -17.22
C SER A 75 -3.38 14.84 -18.00
N LEU A 76 -3.45 16.04 -17.41
CA LEU A 76 -2.92 17.27 -18.01
C LEU A 76 -1.44 17.10 -18.40
N SER A 77 -1.12 17.36 -19.67
CA SER A 77 0.16 16.95 -20.27
C SER A 77 1.22 18.05 -20.24
N THR A 78 0.86 19.27 -19.86
CA THR A 78 1.79 20.40 -19.78
C THR A 78 1.68 21.15 -18.46
N ALA A 79 2.79 21.79 -18.06
CA ALA A 79 2.81 22.65 -16.89
C ALA A 79 1.84 23.84 -17.01
N ASP A 80 1.63 24.37 -18.22
CA ASP A 80 0.67 25.47 -18.45
C ASP A 80 -0.77 25.05 -18.17
N GLN A 81 -1.17 23.86 -18.63
CA GLN A 81 -2.49 23.30 -18.34
C GLN A 81 -2.69 23.06 -16.84
N VAL A 82 -1.67 22.51 -16.17
CA VAL A 82 -1.72 22.30 -14.71
C VAL A 82 -1.92 23.62 -13.99
N ARG A 83 -1.13 24.65 -14.34
CA ARG A 83 -1.22 25.98 -13.72
C ARG A 83 -2.56 26.68 -13.93
N SER A 84 -3.21 26.48 -15.08
CA SER A 84 -4.49 27.12 -15.37
C SER A 84 -5.69 26.42 -14.73
N THR A 85 -5.59 25.11 -14.46
CA THR A 85 -6.75 24.27 -14.13
C THR A 85 -6.77 23.81 -12.67
N LEU A 86 -5.62 23.46 -12.10
CA LEU A 86 -5.54 22.92 -10.74
C LEU A 86 -5.59 24.05 -9.70
N SER A 87 -6.44 23.88 -8.68
CA SER A 87 -6.45 24.74 -7.50
C SER A 87 -6.62 23.92 -6.23
N PHE A 88 -6.14 24.45 -5.11
CA PHE A 88 -6.28 23.85 -3.77
C PHE A 88 -7.10 24.81 -2.90
N PRO A 89 -8.40 24.57 -2.69
CA PRO A 89 -9.31 25.54 -2.10
C PRO A 89 -9.18 25.69 -0.57
N LEU A 90 -8.48 24.79 0.12
CA LEU A 90 -8.25 24.85 1.57
C LEU A 90 -6.74 24.76 1.84
N SER A 91 -6.12 25.88 2.23
CA SER A 91 -4.69 25.91 2.56
C SER A 91 -4.32 26.86 3.70
N GLY A 92 -5.30 27.42 4.43
CA GLY A 92 -5.07 28.30 5.58
C GLY A 92 -5.19 27.62 6.95
N THR A 93 -4.66 28.27 7.99
CA THR A 93 -4.85 27.87 9.41
C THR A 93 -6.16 28.38 10.02
N ALA A 94 -6.99 29.08 9.25
CA ALA A 94 -8.20 29.77 9.70
C ALA A 94 -9.47 29.28 8.99
N GLU A 95 -9.36 28.25 8.16
CA GLU A 95 -10.43 27.63 7.36
C GLU A 95 -10.57 26.15 7.70
#